data_AF-A0A0Q4RFU0-F1
#
_entry.id   AF-A0A0Q4RFU0-F1
#
_cell.length_a   1.000
_cell.length_b   1.000
_cell.length_c   1.000
_cell.angle_alpha   90.00
_cell.angle_beta   90.00
_cell.angle_gamma   90.00
#
_symmetry.space_group_name_H-M   'P 1'
#
loop_
_entity.id
_entity.type
_entity.pdbx_description
1 polymer ?
#
loop_
_entity_poly.entity_id
_entity_poly.type
_entity_poly.pdbx_seq_one_letter_code
_entity_poly.pdbx_strand_id
1 'polypeptide(L)'
;MALHLVSLIVLAFAVSVDGFGVGITYGLRRIRIPLLSVLIIACCSGLIILLSMKLGSVIANYLSPGSASLIGAIVLMGIGCWALLQLRRNRHESKKVDVENASAASGASGPVSEDRSDLAAVETNAAEASHPVLVVIVELKRIGLVIQILRTPQAADVDKSGTISASEAIMLGVALSLDAFGAGIGAAMIGLPALLTAIVIAAASALFLLGGISFGFRFSHWKGMQALAVLPGILLIMIGISKLL
;
A
#
# COMPACT_ATOMS: atom_id res chain seq x y z
N MET A 1 10.63 12.55 -32.40
CA MET A 1 11.61 12.52 -31.30
C MET A 1 11.18 13.35 -30.09
N ALA A 2 10.81 14.63 -30.27
CA ALA A 2 10.34 15.49 -29.16
C ALA A 2 9.11 14.94 -28.41
N LEU A 3 8.11 14.42 -29.12
CA LEU A 3 6.90 13.82 -28.51
C LEU A 3 7.22 12.62 -27.61
N HIS A 4 8.09 11.70 -28.06
CA HIS A 4 8.51 10.56 -27.23
C HIS A 4 9.26 11.01 -25.97
N LEU A 5 10.08 12.06 -26.07
CA LEU A 5 10.79 12.61 -24.92
C LEU A 5 9.83 13.24 -23.91
N VAL A 6 8.84 14.00 -24.38
CA VAL A 6 7.82 14.61 -23.52
C VAL A 6 7.00 13.54 -22.81
N SER A 7 6.48 12.55 -23.55
CA SER A 7 5.73 11.43 -22.96
C SER A 7 6.56 10.66 -21.94
N LEU A 8 7.85 10.47 -22.21
CA LEU A 8 8.76 9.76 -21.31
C LEU A 8 9.07 10.55 -20.04
N ILE A 9 9.26 11.87 -20.12
CA ILE A 9 9.46 12.72 -18.95
C ILE A 9 8.18 12.75 -18.10
N VAL A 10 7.01 12.91 -18.74
CA VAL A 10 5.72 12.90 -18.04
C VAL A 10 5.47 11.55 -17.35
N LEU A 11 5.75 10.45 -18.04
CA LEU A 11 5.66 9.10 -17.50
C LEU A 11 6.61 8.90 -16.32
N ALA A 12 7.89 9.25 -16.49
CA ALA A 12 8.89 9.12 -15.43
C ALA A 12 8.53 9.94 -14.20
N PHE A 13 7.98 11.15 -14.38
CA PHE A 13 7.44 11.95 -13.30
C PHE A 13 6.25 11.27 -12.62
N ALA A 14 5.24 10.86 -13.39
CA ALA A 14 4.03 10.25 -12.85
C ALA A 14 4.31 8.99 -12.02
N VAL A 15 5.26 8.18 -12.48
CA VAL A 15 5.69 6.90 -11.88
C VAL A 15 6.75 7.09 -10.77
N SER A 16 7.24 8.30 -10.52
CA SER A 16 8.21 8.54 -9.44
C SER A 16 7.63 9.31 -8.25
N VAL A 17 6.43 9.89 -8.40
CA VAL A 17 5.75 10.67 -7.35
C VAL A 17 5.40 9.81 -6.12
N ASP A 18 5.05 8.55 -6.34
CA ASP A 18 4.92 7.50 -5.34
C ASP A 18 6.23 7.30 -4.54
N GLY A 19 7.38 7.20 -5.22
CA GLY A 19 8.71 7.07 -4.62
C GLY A 19 9.14 8.29 -3.83
N PHE A 20 8.75 9.48 -4.28
CA PHE A 20 8.94 10.71 -3.52
C PHE A 20 8.10 10.75 -2.26
N GLY A 21 6.84 10.32 -2.30
CA GLY A 21 5.97 10.21 -1.12
C GLY A 21 6.57 9.28 -0.06
N VAL A 22 7.01 8.10 -0.48
CA VAL A 22 7.72 7.14 0.38
C VAL A 22 9.03 7.73 0.91
N GLY A 23 9.80 8.42 0.06
CA GLY A 23 11.01 9.13 0.47
C GLY A 23 10.76 10.17 1.55
N ILE A 24 9.70 10.99 1.40
CA ILE A 24 9.27 11.93 2.44
C ILE A 24 8.96 11.15 3.72
N THR A 25 8.11 10.13 3.66
CA THR A 25 7.71 9.36 4.85
C THR A 25 8.91 8.82 5.63
N TYR A 26 9.93 8.29 4.94
CA TYR A 26 11.16 7.84 5.59
C TYR A 26 12.05 8.98 6.10
N GLY A 27 12.16 10.07 5.34
CA GLY A 27 12.88 11.28 5.75
C GLY A 27 12.30 11.93 7.00
N LEU A 28 10.96 11.93 7.14
CA LEU A 28 10.23 12.40 8.32
C LEU A 28 10.54 11.57 9.56
N ARG A 29 10.60 10.25 9.38
CA ARG A 29 10.92 9.28 10.41
C ARG A 29 12.41 9.22 10.75
N ARG A 30 13.24 10.07 10.12
CA ARG A 30 14.70 10.13 10.32
C ARG A 30 15.40 8.79 10.02
N ILE A 31 14.80 7.93 9.19
CA ILE A 31 15.40 6.65 8.79
C ILE A 31 16.44 6.93 7.71
N ARG A 32 17.66 6.40 7.87
CA ARG A 32 18.74 6.60 6.91
C ARG A 32 18.70 5.51 5.86
N ILE A 33 18.48 5.88 4.60
CA ILE A 33 18.58 4.96 3.48
C ILE A 33 19.97 5.13 2.87
N PRO A 34 20.88 4.13 3.01
CA PRO A 34 22.20 4.22 2.41
C PRO A 34 22.10 4.22 0.87
N LEU A 35 23.08 4.83 0.19
CA LEU A 35 23.06 4.94 -1.28
C LEU A 35 23.02 3.58 -1.99
N LEU A 36 23.60 2.54 -1.38
CA LEU A 36 23.52 1.17 -1.89
C LEU A 36 22.07 0.65 -1.91
N SER A 37 21.28 0.93 -0.87
CA SER A 37 19.86 0.55 -0.82
C SER A 37 19.03 1.33 -1.85
N VAL A 38 19.32 2.62 -2.06
CA VAL A 38 18.69 3.40 -3.14
C VAL A 38 19.01 2.81 -4.51
N LEU A 39 20.27 2.41 -4.74
CA LEU A 39 20.68 1.78 -5.99
C LEU A 39 19.96 0.44 -6.22
N ILE A 40 19.79 -0.37 -5.17
CA ILE A 40 19.03 -1.62 -5.23
C ILE A 40 17.56 -1.35 -5.62
N ILE A 41 16.92 -0.37 -4.98
CA ILE A 41 15.55 0.04 -5.30
C ILE A 41 15.44 0.49 -6.76
N ALA A 42 16.34 1.37 -7.20
CA ALA A 42 16.36 1.88 -8.57
C ALA A 42 16.56 0.76 -9.61
N CYS A 43 17.49 -0.15 -9.37
CA CYS A 43 17.69 -1.34 -10.22
C CYS A 43 16.44 -2.23 -10.24
N CYS A 44 15.80 -2.43 -9.10
CA CYS A 44 14.57 -3.21 -9.01
C CYS A 44 13.44 -2.58 -9.85
N SER A 45 13.20 -1.28 -9.69
CA SER A 45 12.21 -0.54 -10.50
C SER A 45 12.54 -0.58 -11.99
N GLY A 46 13.81 -0.39 -12.37
CA GLY A 46 14.26 -0.49 -13.75
C GLY A 46 14.03 -1.87 -14.35
N LEU A 47 14.37 -2.94 -13.62
CA LEU A 47 14.14 -4.32 -14.05
C LEU A 47 12.64 -4.62 -14.24
N ILE A 48 11.80 -4.15 -13.32
CA ILE A 48 10.35 -4.37 -13.40
C ILE A 48 9.74 -3.60 -14.56
N ILE A 49 10.19 -2.36 -14.84
CA ILE A 49 9.80 -1.63 -16.04
C ILE A 49 10.28 -2.34 -17.32
N LEU A 50 11.51 -2.87 -17.36
CA LEU A 50 12.00 -3.62 -18.53
C LEU A 50 11.13 -4.84 -18.79
N LEU A 51 10.87 -5.65 -17.76
CA LEU A 51 10.02 -6.84 -17.85
C LEU A 51 8.61 -6.46 -18.28
N SER A 52 8.04 -5.42 -17.67
CA SER A 52 6.73 -4.87 -18.00
C SER A 52 6.65 -4.44 -19.46
N MET A 53 7.65 -3.70 -19.96
CA MET A 53 7.65 -3.24 -21.35
C MET A 53 7.85 -4.38 -22.35
N LYS A 54 8.68 -5.38 -22.02
CA LYS A 54 8.81 -6.59 -22.83
C LYS A 54 7.48 -7.32 -22.92
N LEU A 55 6.82 -7.52 -21.78
CA LEU A 55 5.51 -8.15 -21.73
C LEU A 55 4.46 -7.32 -22.49
N GLY A 56 4.45 -6.00 -22.29
CA GLY A 56 3.57 -5.06 -22.98
C GLY A 56 3.77 -5.07 -24.49
N SER A 57 5.00 -5.22 -24.98
CA SER A 57 5.28 -5.35 -26.41
C SER A 57 4.76 -6.66 -27.00
N VAL A 58 4.84 -7.77 -26.25
CA VAL A 58 4.27 -9.06 -26.65
C VAL A 58 2.74 -8.97 -26.71
N ILE A 59 2.14 -8.32 -25.72
CA ILE A 59 0.69 -8.08 -25.67
C ILE A 59 0.26 -7.17 -26.84
N ALA A 60 1.01 -6.10 -27.12
CA ALA A 60 0.70 -5.17 -28.21
C ALA A 60 0.74 -5.81 -29.60
N ASN A 61 1.55 -6.85 -29.80
CA ASN A 61 1.57 -7.62 -31.06
C ASN A 61 0.35 -8.54 -31.21
N TYR A 62 -0.32 -8.91 -30.11
CA TYR A 62 -1.49 -9.79 -30.12
C TYR A 62 -2.82 -9.02 -30.00
N LEU A 63 -2.79 -7.79 -29.48
CA LEU A 63 -3.96 -6.96 -29.26
C LEU A 63 -4.03 -5.81 -30.28
N SER A 64 -5.13 -5.74 -31.02
CA SER A 64 -5.49 -4.53 -31.78
C SER A 64 -5.53 -3.30 -30.86
N PRO A 65 -5.10 -2.10 -31.31
CA PRO A 65 -5.08 -0.87 -30.51
C PRO A 65 -6.43 -0.55 -29.84
N GLY A 66 -7.55 -0.92 -30.49
CA GLY A 66 -8.89 -0.74 -29.93
C GLY A 66 -9.16 -1.63 -28.71
N SER A 67 -8.72 -2.89 -28.74
CA SER A 67 -8.93 -3.84 -27.64
C SER A 67 -8.11 -3.47 -26.41
N ALA A 68 -6.89 -2.98 -26.59
CA ALA A 68 -6.04 -2.61 -25.48
C ALA A 68 -6.56 -1.35 -24.76
N SER A 69 -7.13 -0.39 -25.50
CA SER A 69 -7.85 0.76 -24.92
C SER A 69 -9.10 0.33 -24.14
N LEU A 70 -9.88 -0.62 -24.68
CA LEU A 70 -11.09 -1.13 -24.02
C LEU A 70 -10.75 -1.87 -22.72
N ILE A 71 -9.72 -2.72 -22.75
CA ILE A 71 -9.26 -3.46 -21.56
C ILE A 71 -8.77 -2.50 -20.48
N GLY A 72 -7.95 -1.51 -20.85
CA GLY A 72 -7.48 -0.48 -19.91
C GLY A 72 -8.64 0.30 -19.28
N ALA A 73 -9.63 0.68 -20.09
CA ALA A 73 -10.82 1.38 -19.61
C ALA A 73 -11.66 0.52 -18.65
N ILE A 74 -11.89 -0.76 -18.97
CA ILE A 74 -12.63 -1.70 -18.10
C ILE A 74 -11.91 -1.89 -16.77
N VAL A 75 -10.58 -2.05 -16.78
CA VAL A 75 -9.76 -2.20 -15.56
C VAL A 75 -9.83 -0.95 -14.68
N LEU A 76 -9.64 0.24 -15.25
CA LEU A 76 -9.76 1.52 -14.53
C LEU A 76 -11.16 1.74 -13.97
N MET A 77 -12.20 1.41 -14.74
CA MET A 77 -13.58 1.51 -14.29
C MET A 77 -13.87 0.53 -13.14
N GLY A 78 -13.32 -0.69 -13.20
CA GLY A 78 -13.41 -1.69 -12.14
C GLY A 78 -12.72 -1.26 -10.85
N ILE A 79 -11.46 -0.80 -10.92
CA ILE A 79 -10.70 -0.31 -9.76
C ILE A 79 -11.37 0.93 -9.15
N GLY A 80 -11.82 1.87 -9.98
CA GLY A 80 -12.55 3.05 -9.54
C GLY A 80 -13.86 2.68 -8.85
N CYS A 81 -14.64 1.78 -9.44
CA CYS A 81 -15.90 1.29 -8.86
C CYS A 81 -15.68 0.56 -7.53
N TRP A 82 -14.67 -0.32 -7.45
CA TRP A 82 -14.28 -0.98 -6.21
C TRP A 82 -13.91 0.02 -5.12
N ALA A 83 -13.10 1.04 -5.42
CA ALA A 83 -12.74 2.09 -4.47
C ALA A 83 -13.96 2.89 -3.98
N LEU A 84 -14.90 3.19 -4.88
CA LEU A 84 -16.18 3.84 -4.57
C LEU A 84 -17.07 2.98 -3.65
N LEU A 85 -17.17 1.68 -3.92
CA LEU A 85 -17.91 0.73 -3.10
C LEU A 85 -17.25 0.55 -1.72
N GLN A 86 -15.92 0.51 -1.67
CA GLN A 86 -15.16 0.45 -0.43
C GLN A 86 -15.41 1.69 0.45
N LEU A 87 -15.50 2.88 -0.16
CA LEU A 87 -15.83 4.11 0.55
C LEU A 87 -17.28 4.12 1.08
N ARG A 88 -18.23 3.52 0.34
CA ARG A 88 -19.62 3.37 0.81
C ARG A 88 -19.76 2.31 1.91
N ARG A 89 -19.00 1.21 1.85
CA ARG A 89 -19.06 0.12 2.85
C ARG A 89 -18.48 0.55 4.20
N ASN A 90 -17.38 1.31 4.21
CA ASN A 90 -16.81 1.87 5.45
C ASN A 90 -17.76 2.81 6.19
N ARG A 91 -18.75 3.40 5.49
CA ARG A 91 -19.76 4.27 6.10
C ARG A 91 -20.87 3.50 6.83
N HIS A 92 -21.08 2.22 6.48
CA HIS A 92 -22.13 1.39 7.08
C HIS A 92 -21.71 0.75 8.41
N GLU A 93 -20.41 0.49 8.60
CA GLU A 93 -19.86 0.02 9.89
C GLU A 93 -19.85 1.13 10.95
N SER A 94 -19.42 2.36 10.62
CA SER A 94 -19.52 3.49 11.58
C SER A 94 -20.96 3.76 12.01
N LYS A 95 -21.93 3.72 11.09
CA LYS A 95 -23.33 3.98 11.41
C LYS A 95 -23.96 2.90 12.29
N LYS A 96 -23.48 1.65 12.24
CA LYS A 96 -23.97 0.56 13.09
C LYS A 96 -23.47 0.71 14.54
N VAL A 97 -22.23 1.17 14.72
CA VAL A 97 -21.61 1.45 16.03
C VAL A 97 -22.27 2.66 16.72
N ASP A 98 -22.64 3.70 15.97
CA ASP A 98 -23.32 4.88 16.54
C ASP A 98 -24.74 4.57 17.03
N VAL A 99 -25.46 3.66 16.36
CA VAL A 99 -26.81 3.23 16.76
C VAL A 99 -26.77 2.30 17.97
N GLU A 100 -25.76 1.44 18.07
CA GLU A 100 -25.58 0.53 19.21
C GLU A 100 -25.13 1.27 20.49
N ASN A 101 -24.26 2.29 20.35
CA ASN A 101 -23.85 3.16 21.47
C ASN A 101 -24.94 4.15 21.90
N ALA A 102 -25.79 4.64 20.98
CA ALA A 102 -26.94 5.47 21.34
C ALA A 102 -28.04 4.68 22.08
N SER A 103 -28.20 3.40 21.74
CA SER A 103 -29.09 2.46 22.46
C SER A 103 -28.58 2.18 23.89
N ALA A 104 -27.27 1.93 24.04
CA ALA A 104 -26.65 1.63 25.33
C ALA A 104 -26.61 2.81 26.31
N ALA A 105 -26.59 4.06 25.83
CA ALA A 105 -26.51 5.25 26.68
C ALA A 105 -27.84 5.67 27.34
N SER A 106 -28.99 5.10 26.93
CA SER A 106 -30.30 5.48 27.49
C SER A 106 -30.83 4.56 28.60
N GLY A 107 -30.12 3.49 28.96
CA GLY A 107 -30.65 2.41 29.82
C GLY A 107 -30.25 2.41 31.30
N ALA A 108 -29.48 3.37 31.80
CA ALA A 108 -28.91 3.31 33.15
C ALA A 108 -29.62 4.23 34.16
N SER A 109 -30.74 3.79 34.73
CA SER A 109 -31.28 4.34 35.99
C SER A 109 -32.17 3.35 36.75
N GLY A 110 -31.67 2.84 37.88
CA GLY A 110 -32.47 2.42 39.05
C GLY A 110 -32.72 0.90 39.24
N PRO A 111 -32.95 0.43 40.50
CA PRO A 111 -32.25 -0.71 41.10
C PRO A 111 -33.17 -1.88 41.54
N VAL A 112 -32.58 -2.92 42.18
CA VAL A 112 -33.11 -3.74 43.33
C VAL A 112 -33.01 -5.29 43.19
N SER A 113 -32.19 -5.86 44.10
CA SER A 113 -32.24 -7.09 44.95
C SER A 113 -32.47 -8.56 44.49
N GLU A 114 -31.78 -9.45 45.24
CA GLU A 114 -32.11 -10.87 45.65
C GLU A 114 -32.02 -11.97 44.55
N ASP A 115 -31.56 -13.22 44.76
CA ASP A 115 -31.35 -14.08 45.94
C ASP A 115 -30.38 -15.26 45.62
N ARG A 116 -30.04 -16.04 46.65
CA ARG A 116 -29.06 -17.12 46.89
C ARG A 116 -29.16 -18.47 46.14
N SER A 117 -28.01 -19.16 46.15
CA SER A 117 -27.68 -20.61 46.33
C SER A 117 -28.27 -21.68 45.37
N ASP A 118 -27.52 -22.67 44.88
CA ASP A 118 -27.09 -23.88 45.63
C ASP A 118 -25.90 -24.64 44.97
N LEU A 119 -25.19 -25.40 45.82
CA LEU A 119 -24.09 -26.34 45.51
C LEU A 119 -24.60 -27.74 45.09
N ALA A 120 -23.82 -28.51 44.32
CA ALA A 120 -23.26 -29.83 44.74
C ALA A 120 -22.69 -30.73 43.59
N ALA A 121 -21.52 -31.35 43.88
CA ALA A 121 -20.94 -32.66 43.45
C ALA A 121 -20.80 -33.00 41.93
N VAL A 122 -19.64 -33.24 41.31
CA VAL A 122 -18.50 -34.18 41.52
C VAL A 122 -18.84 -35.67 41.38
N GLU A 123 -18.20 -36.33 40.38
CA GLU A 123 -17.80 -37.75 40.19
C GLU A 123 -17.90 -38.11 38.69
N THR A 124 -17.06 -38.89 37.97
CA THR A 124 -15.83 -39.67 38.20
C THR A 124 -15.23 -40.04 36.82
N ASN A 125 -13.92 -40.30 36.77
CA ASN A 125 -13.06 -40.68 35.64
C ASN A 125 -13.48 -41.91 34.81
N ALA A 126 -13.11 -41.96 33.52
CA ALA A 126 -12.26 -43.01 32.92
C ALA A 126 -11.98 -42.81 31.40
N ALA A 127 -10.69 -42.76 31.08
CA ALA A 127 -9.96 -43.07 29.84
C ALA A 127 -10.71 -43.34 28.51
N GLU A 128 -10.33 -42.59 27.47
CA GLU A 128 -9.91 -43.20 26.20
C GLU A 128 -8.95 -42.27 25.44
N ALA A 129 -7.77 -42.80 25.12
CA ALA A 129 -6.71 -42.13 24.41
C ALA A 129 -6.96 -42.20 22.90
N SER A 130 -6.91 -41.07 22.21
CA SER A 130 -6.54 -41.01 20.79
C SER A 130 -5.98 -39.63 20.46
N HIS A 131 -4.70 -39.61 20.08
CA HIS A 131 -3.96 -38.40 19.73
C HIS A 131 -4.54 -37.72 18.47
N PRO A 132 -4.72 -36.38 18.48
CA PRO A 132 -4.60 -35.61 17.26
C PRO A 132 -3.42 -34.63 17.39
N VAL A 133 -2.35 -34.96 16.67
CA VAL A 133 -1.53 -34.04 15.87
C VAL A 133 -1.23 -32.67 16.50
N LEU A 134 -0.20 -32.63 17.34
CA LEU A 134 0.54 -31.42 17.70
C LEU A 134 1.42 -30.93 16.53
N VAL A 135 0.84 -30.58 15.37
CA VAL A 135 1.63 -30.04 14.24
C VAL A 135 0.84 -29.03 13.39
N VAL A 136 0.12 -28.08 13.99
CA VAL A 136 -0.44 -26.94 13.22
C VAL A 136 -0.44 -25.66 14.06
N ILE A 137 0.73 -25.21 14.54
CA ILE A 137 0.85 -23.89 15.21
C ILE A 137 2.04 -23.07 14.67
N VAL A 138 2.88 -23.64 13.80
CA VAL A 138 4.15 -23.00 13.41
C VAL A 138 4.06 -22.12 12.15
N GLU A 139 3.04 -22.26 11.29
CA GLU A 139 2.93 -21.43 10.07
C GLU A 139 2.16 -20.10 10.22
N LEU A 140 1.34 -19.94 11.28
CA LEU A 140 0.58 -18.69 11.47
C LEU A 140 1.48 -17.47 11.76
N LYS A 141 2.72 -17.67 12.24
CA LYS A 141 3.68 -16.57 12.46
C LYS A 141 4.13 -15.92 11.14
N ARG A 142 4.32 -16.69 10.06
CA ARG A 142 4.75 -16.14 8.77
C ARG A 142 3.62 -15.38 8.07
N ILE A 143 2.39 -15.91 8.13
CA ILE A 143 1.21 -15.28 7.53
C ILE A 143 0.79 -14.03 8.32
N GLY A 144 0.92 -14.06 9.65
CA GLY A 144 0.69 -12.88 10.51
C GLY A 144 1.62 -11.71 10.16
N LEU A 145 2.88 -11.97 9.81
CA LEU A 145 3.84 -10.95 9.39
C LEU A 145 3.43 -10.29 8.07
N VAL A 146 2.94 -11.07 7.09
CA VAL A 146 2.43 -10.56 5.81
C VAL A 146 1.20 -9.66 6.00
N ILE A 147 0.25 -10.10 6.83
CA ILE A 147 -0.96 -9.32 7.14
C ILE A 147 -0.61 -8.04 7.93
N GLN A 148 0.40 -8.09 8.80
CA GLN A 148 0.85 -6.94 9.57
C GLN A 148 1.63 -5.92 8.71
N ILE A 149 2.37 -6.39 7.70
CA ILE A 149 3.01 -5.54 6.67
C ILE A 149 1.96 -4.83 5.81
N LEU A 150 0.81 -5.47 5.52
CA LEU A 150 -0.31 -4.83 4.82
C LEU A 150 -1.02 -3.76 5.67
N ARG A 151 -0.91 -3.81 7.00
CA ARG A 151 -1.56 -2.86 7.93
C ARG A 151 -0.73 -1.60 8.19
N THR A 152 0.58 -1.65 7.92
CA THR A 152 1.48 -0.48 7.90
C THR A 152 2.31 -0.49 6.61
N PRO A 153 1.70 -0.20 5.44
CA PRO A 153 2.36 -0.28 4.12
C PRO A 153 3.46 0.77 3.91
N GLN A 154 3.90 1.45 4.98
CA GLN A 154 4.79 2.61 4.98
C GLN A 154 6.01 2.43 5.90
N ALA A 155 6.29 1.21 6.36
CA ALA A 155 7.47 0.90 7.14
C ALA A 155 8.12 -0.40 6.62
N ALA A 156 9.00 -0.26 5.64
CA ALA A 156 9.89 -1.33 5.16
C ALA A 156 11.10 -1.56 6.09
N ASP A 157 11.25 -0.74 7.14
CA ASP A 157 12.16 -0.97 8.26
C ASP A 157 11.54 -2.06 9.17
N VAL A 158 11.74 -3.31 8.77
CA VAL A 158 11.18 -4.51 9.41
C VAL A 158 11.92 -4.80 10.70
N ASP A 159 13.23 -4.53 10.73
CA ASP A 159 14.09 -4.77 11.89
C ASP A 159 14.18 -3.59 12.86
N LYS A 160 13.59 -2.43 12.53
CA LYS A 160 13.61 -1.19 13.33
C LYS A 160 15.02 -0.70 13.63
N SER A 161 15.99 -1.00 12.76
CA SER A 161 17.37 -0.58 12.92
C SER A 161 17.56 0.92 12.67
N GLY A 162 16.58 1.58 12.04
CA GLY A 162 16.70 2.97 11.61
C GLY A 162 17.56 3.14 10.35
N THR A 163 17.98 2.02 9.73
CA THR A 163 18.70 1.98 8.47
C THR A 163 18.11 0.93 7.54
N ILE A 164 17.82 1.28 6.28
CA ILE A 164 17.25 0.29 5.35
C ILE A 164 18.36 -0.64 4.83
N SER A 165 18.28 -1.91 5.23
CA SER A 165 19.16 -2.99 4.76
C SER A 165 18.91 -3.34 3.30
N ALA A 166 19.82 -4.11 2.69
CA ALA A 166 19.70 -4.52 1.29
C ALA A 166 18.43 -5.36 1.02
N SER A 167 18.06 -6.26 1.93
CA SER A 167 16.84 -7.09 1.79
C SER A 167 15.56 -6.28 1.92
N GLU A 168 15.54 -5.30 2.83
CA GLU A 168 14.41 -4.37 2.97
C GLU A 168 14.30 -3.44 1.76
N ALA A 169 15.43 -3.03 1.19
CA ALA A 169 15.47 -2.27 -0.05
C ALA A 169 14.90 -3.05 -1.23
N ILE A 170 15.16 -4.36 -1.32
CA ILE A 170 14.54 -5.22 -2.36
C ILE A 170 13.03 -5.27 -2.15
N MET A 171 12.56 -5.51 -0.92
CA MET A 171 11.12 -5.58 -0.63
C MET A 171 10.42 -4.25 -0.95
N LEU A 172 11.02 -3.13 -0.53
CA LEU A 172 10.53 -1.79 -0.81
C LEU A 172 10.54 -1.51 -2.32
N GLY A 173 11.62 -1.87 -3.01
CA GLY A 173 11.77 -1.68 -4.45
C GLY A 173 10.72 -2.44 -5.25
N VAL A 174 10.44 -3.69 -4.90
CA VAL A 174 9.36 -4.48 -5.53
C VAL A 174 7.99 -3.86 -5.25
N ALA A 175 7.72 -3.45 -4.01
CA ALA A 175 6.45 -2.83 -3.65
C ALA A 175 6.19 -1.52 -4.43
N LEU A 176 7.22 -0.67 -4.57
CA LEU A 176 7.20 0.62 -5.28
C LEU A 176 7.33 0.50 -6.81
N SER A 177 7.41 -0.71 -7.36
CA SER A 177 7.53 -0.88 -8.81
C SER A 177 6.37 -1.67 -9.39
N LEU A 178 5.54 -2.27 -8.54
CA LEU A 178 4.29 -2.90 -8.95
C LEU A 178 3.25 -1.88 -9.45
N ASP A 179 3.24 -0.67 -8.92
CA ASP A 179 2.44 0.45 -9.45
C ASP A 179 3.00 0.95 -10.79
N ALA A 180 4.33 1.01 -10.92
CA ALA A 180 5.05 1.31 -12.15
C ALA A 180 4.83 0.25 -13.25
N PHE A 181 4.50 -0.99 -12.88
CA PHE A 181 4.32 -2.10 -13.82
C PHE A 181 3.22 -1.82 -14.85
N GLY A 182 2.06 -1.29 -14.42
CA GLY A 182 0.98 -0.93 -15.35
C GLY A 182 1.41 0.19 -16.32
N ALA A 183 2.16 1.17 -15.80
CA ALA A 183 2.71 2.26 -16.59
C ALA A 183 3.73 1.77 -17.64
N GLY A 184 4.53 0.75 -17.32
CA GLY A 184 5.43 0.10 -18.27
C GLY A 184 4.70 -0.60 -19.43
N ILE A 185 3.58 -1.28 -19.16
CA ILE A 185 2.76 -1.90 -20.23
C ILE A 185 2.20 -0.78 -21.13
N GLY A 186 1.64 0.28 -20.54
CA GLY A 186 1.14 1.44 -21.29
C GLY A 186 2.23 2.13 -22.12
N ALA A 187 3.44 2.28 -21.57
CA ALA A 187 4.58 2.85 -22.27
C ALA A 187 4.99 2.02 -23.49
N ALA A 188 4.93 0.69 -23.40
CA ALA A 188 5.21 -0.20 -24.51
C ALA A 188 4.18 -0.05 -25.64
N MET A 189 2.90 0.15 -25.30
CA MET A 189 1.84 0.36 -26.29
C MET A 189 1.96 1.70 -27.03
N ILE A 190 2.54 2.72 -26.40
CA ILE A 190 2.87 4.01 -27.03
C ILE A 190 4.12 3.90 -27.92
N GLY A 191 4.80 2.74 -27.92
CA GLY A 191 6.00 2.50 -28.72
C GLY A 191 7.25 3.17 -28.14
N LEU A 192 7.31 3.40 -26.84
CA LEU A 192 8.51 3.95 -26.19
C LEU A 192 9.64 2.90 -26.17
N PRO A 193 10.90 3.31 -26.37
CA PRO A 193 12.04 2.40 -26.34
C PRO A 193 12.26 1.82 -24.94
N ALA A 194 12.13 0.50 -24.80
CA ALA A 194 12.11 -0.18 -23.49
C ALA A 194 13.34 0.10 -22.62
N LEU A 195 14.54 0.03 -23.21
CA LEU A 195 15.79 0.18 -22.46
C LEU A 195 16.00 1.61 -21.97
N LEU A 196 15.66 2.60 -22.79
CA LEU A 196 15.78 4.02 -22.41
C LEU A 196 14.74 4.36 -21.34
N THR A 197 13.48 3.94 -21.52
CA THR A 197 12.41 4.16 -20.52
C THR A 197 12.78 3.56 -19.17
N ALA A 198 13.31 2.34 -19.14
CA ALA A 198 13.73 1.71 -17.89
C ALA A 198 14.85 2.46 -17.17
N ILE A 199 15.88 2.89 -17.90
CA ILE A 199 16.99 3.64 -17.31
C ILE A 199 16.49 4.99 -16.79
N VAL A 200 15.65 5.68 -17.55
CA VAL A 200 15.13 6.99 -17.13
C VAL A 200 14.19 6.86 -15.93
N ILE A 201 13.29 5.87 -15.90
CA ILE A 201 12.42 5.64 -14.74
C ILE A 201 13.27 5.22 -13.53
N ALA A 202 14.23 4.31 -13.67
CA ALA A 202 15.12 3.93 -12.57
C ALA A 202 15.87 5.14 -12.00
N ALA A 203 16.42 5.99 -12.86
CA ALA A 203 17.11 7.21 -12.45
C ALA A 203 16.14 8.23 -11.81
N ALA A 204 14.94 8.39 -12.36
CA ALA A 204 13.91 9.27 -11.83
C ALA A 204 13.43 8.80 -10.45
N SER A 205 13.15 7.51 -10.27
CA SER A 205 12.77 6.92 -8.98
C SER A 205 13.88 7.10 -7.94
N ALA A 206 15.15 6.90 -8.31
CA ALA A 206 16.28 7.16 -7.41
C ALA A 206 16.34 8.64 -6.99
N LEU A 207 16.21 9.55 -7.95
CA LEU A 207 16.25 11.00 -7.70
C LEU A 207 15.07 11.45 -6.83
N PHE A 208 13.86 10.96 -7.12
CA PHE A 208 12.65 11.28 -6.36
C PHE A 208 12.70 10.70 -4.95
N LEU A 209 13.20 9.49 -4.78
CA LEU A 209 13.38 8.90 -3.45
C LEU A 209 14.39 9.70 -2.62
N LEU A 210 15.57 10.01 -3.18
CA LEU A 210 16.58 10.84 -2.51
C LEU A 210 16.09 12.27 -2.22
N GLY A 211 15.38 12.87 -3.18
CA GLY A 211 14.76 14.18 -3.03
C GLY A 211 13.70 14.17 -1.93
N GLY A 212 12.86 13.14 -1.89
CA GLY A 212 11.84 12.93 -0.87
C GLY A 212 12.45 12.76 0.52
N ILE A 213 13.51 11.95 0.65
CA ILE A 213 14.23 11.77 1.93
C ILE A 213 14.84 13.10 2.39
N SER A 214 15.50 13.81 1.48
CA SER A 214 16.13 15.11 1.79
C SER A 214 15.09 16.14 2.22
N PHE A 215 13.96 16.20 1.52
CA PHE A 215 12.84 17.07 1.83
C PHE A 215 12.21 16.70 3.19
N GLY A 216 11.92 15.42 3.41
CA GLY A 216 11.42 14.90 4.67
C GLY A 216 12.35 15.21 5.84
N PHE A 217 13.66 15.02 5.68
CA PHE A 217 14.64 15.31 6.72
C PHE A 217 14.76 16.81 7.04
N ARG A 218 14.70 17.66 5.99
CA ARG A 218 14.75 19.13 6.12
C ARG A 218 13.55 19.64 6.89
N PHE A 219 12.35 19.17 6.56
CA PHE A 219 11.15 19.64 7.20
C PHE A 219 10.87 18.92 8.54
N SER A 220 11.47 17.75 8.82
CA SER A 220 11.24 16.95 10.05
C SER A 220 11.35 17.76 11.36
N HIS A 221 12.03 18.92 11.33
CA HIS A 221 12.16 19.83 12.46
C HIS A 221 10.93 20.74 12.71
N TRP A 222 10.02 20.89 11.75
CA TRP A 222 8.79 21.68 11.89
C TRP A 222 7.66 20.82 12.47
N LYS A 223 7.17 21.19 13.65
CA LYS A 223 6.05 20.51 14.35
C LYS A 223 4.76 20.40 13.50
N GLY A 224 4.60 21.23 12.47
CA GLY A 224 3.43 21.21 11.57
C GLY A 224 3.36 20.03 10.61
N MET A 225 4.40 19.20 10.48
CA MET A 225 4.40 18.14 9.46
C MET A 225 3.67 16.86 9.87
N GLN A 226 3.39 16.66 11.15
CA GLN A 226 2.39 15.66 11.55
C GLN A 226 1.00 16.01 11.00
N ALA A 227 0.69 17.30 10.76
CA ALA A 227 -0.55 17.71 10.11
C ALA A 227 -0.56 17.42 8.59
N LEU A 228 0.60 17.31 7.94
CA LEU A 228 0.70 16.90 6.53
C LEU A 228 0.37 15.41 6.31
N ALA A 229 0.49 14.56 7.33
CA ALA A 229 -0.03 13.19 7.28
C ALA A 229 -1.58 13.14 7.22
N VAL A 230 -2.25 14.23 7.62
CA VAL A 230 -3.71 14.42 7.50
C VAL A 230 -4.11 14.89 6.10
N LEU A 231 -3.15 15.35 5.29
CA LEU A 231 -3.39 15.96 3.98
C LEU A 231 -4.08 15.00 2.98
N PRO A 232 -3.72 13.71 2.86
CA PRO A 232 -4.49 12.76 2.05
C PRO A 232 -5.96 12.64 2.51
N GLY A 233 -6.20 12.71 3.82
CA GLY A 233 -7.55 12.69 4.40
C GLY A 233 -8.35 13.95 4.06
N ILE A 234 -7.74 15.13 4.18
CA ILE A 234 -8.35 16.42 3.80
C ILE A 234 -8.64 16.45 2.30
N LEU A 235 -7.73 15.95 1.47
CA LEU A 235 -7.87 15.93 0.01
C LEU A 235 -8.98 14.96 -0.42
N LEU A 236 -9.13 13.81 0.26
CA LEU A 236 -10.26 12.90 0.12
C LEU A 236 -11.60 13.55 0.52
N ILE A 237 -11.61 14.31 1.62
CA ILE A 237 -12.80 15.05 2.06
C ILE A 237 -13.17 16.13 1.02
N MET A 238 -12.20 16.90 0.52
CA MET A 238 -12.42 17.92 -0.51
C MET A 238 -12.94 17.31 -1.82
N ILE A 239 -12.34 16.21 -2.29
CA ILE A 239 -12.83 15.47 -3.46
C ILE A 239 -14.26 14.95 -3.21
N GLY A 240 -14.54 14.47 -2.00
CA GLY A 240 -15.88 14.00 -1.60
C GLY A 240 -16.93 15.12 -1.62
N ILE A 241 -16.58 16.31 -1.14
CA ILE A 241 -17.47 17.49 -1.14
C ILE A 241 -17.70 18.00 -2.57
N SER A 242 -16.66 18.13 -3.39
CA SER A 242 -16.78 18.53 -4.80
C SER A 242 -17.56 17.54 -5.67
N LYS A 243 -17.77 16.30 -5.19
CA LYS A 243 -18.63 15.29 -5.84
C LYS A 243 -20.08 15.34 -5.36
N LEU A 244 -20.39 16.09 -4.30
CA LEU A 244 -21.69 16.17 -3.64
C LEU A 244 -22.42 17.50 -3.92
N LEU A 245 -21.65 18.53 -4.29
CA LEU A 245 -22.08 19.79 -4.88
C LEU A 245 -22.20 19.66 -6.40
#